data_AF-A0A955Y7S3-F1
#
_entry.id   AF-A0A955Y7S3-F1
#
_cell.length_a   1.000
_cell.length_b   1.000
_cell.length_c   1.000
_cell.angle_alpha   90.00
_cell.angle_beta   90.00
_cell.angle_gamma   90.00
#
_symmetry.space_group_name_H-M   'P 1'
#
loop_
_entity.id
_entity.type
_entity.pdbx_description
1 polymer ?
#
loop_
_entity_poly.entity_id
_entity_poly.type
_entity_poly.pdbx_seq_one_letter_code
_entity_poly.pdbx_strand_id
1 'polypeptide(L)'
;MALEITARYGKALNPRGEAPPDAPAWIGGIDNPYLHGAFAPVCHETTAADLPVWGELPRDLHGAYVRNGPNNVHPPTNRYHWFDGDGMVHAVWFGDGRARYANRWVRTPGLALEEERGGPIWPGVLGPFDFGLPLGPLKDTANTDLIAFDGRLLALWYESGCLQELDPRTLATLGPFRPDGLPGRISAHSKVDPATGELIWFSYGDRAPYMRYGVLAPDGTVHRTDITLPGPRRPHDLGVTPRFSILHDFPVFFDPETFARTGKRIPLFHRD
;
A
#
# COMPACT_ATOMS: atom_id res chain seq x y z
N MET A 1 12.66 22.61 -15.42
CA MET A 1 12.10 23.45 -14.35
C MET A 1 13.04 23.37 -13.16
N ALA A 2 13.25 24.45 -12.39
CA ALA A 2 14.00 24.36 -11.14
C ALA A 2 13.15 23.59 -10.11
N LEU A 3 13.73 22.57 -9.45
CA LEU A 3 13.05 21.72 -8.46
C LEU A 3 13.30 22.25 -7.04
N GLU A 4 12.82 23.46 -6.74
CA GLU A 4 13.13 24.18 -5.49
C GLU A 4 12.61 23.48 -4.23
N ILE A 5 11.38 22.96 -4.26
CA ILE A 5 10.78 22.24 -3.14
C ILE A 5 11.56 20.94 -2.91
N THR A 6 11.83 20.19 -3.98
CA THR A 6 12.59 18.94 -3.92
C THR A 6 14.01 19.17 -3.38
N ALA A 7 14.69 20.22 -3.83
CA ALA A 7 16.03 20.55 -3.35
C ALA A 7 16.06 20.93 -1.86
N ARG A 8 14.99 21.55 -1.36
CA ARG A 8 14.87 21.97 0.05
C ARG A 8 14.50 20.84 1.00
N TYR A 9 13.61 19.94 0.57
CA TYR A 9 12.98 18.95 1.45
C TYR A 9 13.33 17.49 1.12
N GLY A 10 14.11 17.26 0.07
CA GLY A 10 14.52 15.93 -0.36
C GLY A 10 15.96 15.90 -0.87
N LYS A 11 16.31 14.78 -1.49
CA LYS A 11 17.56 14.62 -2.25
C LYS A 11 17.17 14.24 -3.66
N ALA A 12 17.18 15.21 -4.58
CA ALA A 12 16.76 14.99 -5.96
C ALA A 12 17.65 14.00 -6.72
N LEU A 13 18.90 13.84 -6.24
CA LEU A 13 19.98 13.17 -6.93
C LEU A 13 20.56 12.06 -6.04
N ASN A 14 21.22 11.10 -6.67
CA ASN A 14 22.02 10.10 -5.98
C ASN A 14 23.22 10.77 -5.24
N PRO A 15 23.99 10.04 -4.40
CA PRO A 15 25.16 10.60 -3.71
C PRO A 15 26.26 11.18 -4.63
N ARG A 16 26.21 10.91 -5.95
CA ARG A 16 27.12 11.45 -6.97
C ARG A 16 26.56 12.70 -7.66
N GLY A 17 25.35 13.14 -7.32
CA GLY A 17 24.72 14.29 -7.96
C GLY A 17 24.07 13.98 -9.31
N GLU A 18 23.73 12.72 -9.59
CA GLU A 18 23.09 12.30 -10.83
C GLU A 18 21.63 11.92 -10.57
N ALA A 19 20.74 12.19 -11.53
CA ALA A 19 19.39 11.65 -11.51
C ALA A 19 19.45 10.12 -11.66
N PRO A 20 18.50 9.36 -11.08
CA PRO A 20 18.45 7.92 -11.33
C PRO A 20 18.30 7.68 -12.84
N PRO A 21 19.16 6.85 -13.45
CA PRO A 21 19.26 6.74 -14.90
C PRO A 21 18.00 6.14 -15.55
N ASP A 22 17.20 5.41 -14.76
CA ASP A 22 15.98 4.71 -15.14
C ASP A 22 14.70 5.42 -14.67
N ALA A 23 14.82 6.63 -14.13
CA ALA A 23 13.66 7.38 -13.68
C ALA A 23 12.82 7.88 -14.88
N PRO A 24 11.49 7.90 -14.77
CA PRO A 24 10.66 8.28 -15.90
C PRO A 24 10.78 9.78 -16.19
N ALA A 25 10.91 10.15 -17.46
CA ALA A 25 11.16 11.54 -17.88
C ALA A 25 10.12 12.55 -17.35
N TRP A 26 8.88 12.12 -17.11
CA TRP A 26 7.80 12.99 -16.64
C TRP A 26 8.05 13.57 -15.24
N ILE A 27 8.89 12.97 -14.39
CA ILE A 27 9.19 13.51 -13.06
C ILE A 27 9.89 14.87 -13.14
N GLY A 28 10.66 15.14 -14.20
CA GLY A 28 11.39 16.40 -14.38
C GLY A 28 10.47 17.63 -14.53
N GLY A 29 9.18 17.40 -14.83
CA GLY A 29 8.15 18.43 -14.89
C GLY A 29 7.41 18.67 -13.57
N ILE A 30 7.72 17.91 -12.50
CA ILE A 30 6.96 17.92 -11.25
C ILE A 30 7.91 18.14 -10.07
N ASP A 31 7.80 19.30 -9.42
CA ASP A 31 8.58 19.60 -8.22
C ASP A 31 7.94 18.97 -6.98
N ASN A 32 8.28 17.71 -6.70
CA ASN A 32 7.79 16.96 -5.56
C ASN A 32 8.88 16.02 -5.00
N PRO A 33 9.29 16.13 -3.73
CA PRO A 33 10.38 15.33 -3.17
C PRO A 33 10.14 13.82 -3.22
N TYR A 34 8.88 13.37 -3.31
CA TYR A 34 8.52 11.96 -3.40
C TYR A 34 8.49 11.39 -4.82
N LEU A 35 9.01 12.12 -5.81
CA LEU A 35 9.17 11.65 -7.19
C LEU A 35 10.63 11.70 -7.68
N HIS A 36 11.58 12.03 -6.80
CA HIS A 36 12.98 12.23 -7.15
C HIS A 36 13.93 11.46 -6.23
N GLY A 37 15.18 11.31 -6.67
CA GLY A 37 16.22 10.57 -5.94
C GLY A 37 15.78 9.17 -5.56
N ALA A 38 15.87 8.84 -4.27
CA ALA A 38 15.49 7.51 -3.76
C ALA A 38 13.97 7.21 -3.83
N PHE A 39 13.14 8.23 -4.07
CA PHE A 39 11.70 8.08 -4.27
C PHE A 39 11.29 8.12 -5.74
N ALA A 40 12.24 8.29 -6.66
CA ALA A 40 11.93 8.23 -8.08
C ALA A 40 11.33 6.86 -8.43
N PRO A 41 10.26 6.80 -9.25
CA PRO A 41 9.67 5.54 -9.66
C PRO A 41 10.70 4.67 -10.40
N VAL A 42 10.71 3.38 -10.09
CA VAL A 42 11.38 2.34 -10.87
C VAL A 42 10.51 2.02 -12.09
N CYS A 43 11.09 2.03 -13.28
CA CYS A 43 10.37 1.80 -14.54
C CYS A 43 10.42 0.35 -15.06
N HIS A 44 11.14 -0.54 -14.38
CA HIS A 44 11.38 -1.91 -14.85
C HIS A 44 11.08 -2.97 -13.79
N GLU A 45 10.32 -4.00 -14.19
CA GLU A 45 10.28 -5.26 -13.46
C GLU A 45 11.52 -6.08 -13.82
N THR A 46 12.24 -6.51 -12.79
CA THR A 46 13.50 -7.24 -12.91
C THR A 46 13.36 -8.61 -12.26
N THR A 47 14.07 -9.60 -12.80
CA THR A 47 14.32 -10.88 -12.15
C THR A 47 15.82 -11.16 -12.25
N ALA A 48 16.46 -11.46 -11.12
CA ALA A 48 17.87 -11.84 -11.05
C ALA A 48 18.00 -13.12 -10.23
N ALA A 49 18.51 -14.20 -10.85
CA ALA A 49 18.55 -15.53 -10.24
C ALA A 49 19.74 -15.78 -9.31
N ASP A 50 20.89 -15.17 -9.58
CA ASP A 50 22.12 -15.36 -8.81
C ASP A 50 22.74 -14.00 -8.48
N LEU A 51 22.39 -13.44 -7.33
CA LEU A 51 22.96 -12.18 -6.88
C LEU A 51 24.41 -12.37 -6.40
N PRO A 52 25.32 -11.43 -6.72
CA PRO A 52 26.65 -11.44 -6.13
C PRO A 52 26.56 -11.20 -4.61
N VAL A 53 27.32 -11.98 -3.85
CA VAL A 53 27.41 -11.90 -2.39
C VAL A 53 28.84 -11.55 -1.99
N TRP A 54 28.99 -10.50 -1.19
CA TRP A 54 30.26 -10.18 -0.52
C TRP A 54 30.18 -10.65 0.93
N GLY A 55 31.09 -11.54 1.33
CA GLY A 55 31.01 -12.28 2.60
C GLY A 55 30.37 -13.65 2.41
N GLU A 56 29.64 -14.14 3.41
CA GLU A 56 28.98 -15.44 3.39
C GLU A 56 27.52 -15.31 3.85
N LEU A 57 26.59 -15.88 3.08
CA LEU A 57 25.20 -16.06 3.51
C LEU A 57 25.08 -17.37 4.31
N PRO A 58 24.43 -17.36 5.49
CA PRO A 58 24.18 -18.58 6.24
C PRO A 58 23.42 -19.61 5.40
N ARG A 59 23.91 -20.86 5.38
CA ARG A 59 23.31 -21.94 4.57
C ARG A 59 21.95 -22.39 5.10
N ASP A 60 21.68 -22.14 6.38
CA ASP A 60 20.43 -22.42 7.07
C ASP A 60 19.40 -21.27 6.98
N LEU A 61 19.78 -20.11 6.43
CA LEU A 61 18.83 -19.05 6.10
C LEU A 61 18.05 -19.43 4.84
N HIS A 62 16.78 -19.80 5.02
CA HIS A 62 15.89 -20.18 3.93
C HIS A 62 14.55 -19.44 4.03
N GLY A 63 14.25 -18.60 3.03
CA GLY A 63 13.04 -17.79 3.04
C GLY A 63 13.12 -16.59 2.12
N ALA A 64 12.30 -15.58 2.39
CA ALA A 64 12.28 -14.35 1.61
C ALA A 64 12.13 -13.12 2.52
N TYR A 65 12.85 -12.06 2.18
CA TYR A 65 12.50 -10.72 2.61
C TYR A 65 11.68 -10.07 1.50
N VAL A 66 10.45 -9.68 1.80
CA VAL A 66 9.52 -9.10 0.83
C VAL A 66 9.06 -7.74 1.36
N ARG A 67 9.08 -6.72 0.50
CA ARG A 67 8.74 -5.34 0.86
C ARG A 67 7.85 -4.73 -0.22
N ASN A 68 6.77 -4.10 0.21
CA ASN A 68 5.89 -3.31 -0.65
C ASN A 68 6.27 -1.82 -0.60
N GLY A 69 5.77 -1.05 -1.55
CA GLY A 69 5.87 0.40 -1.52
C GLY A 69 5.20 1.06 -2.72
N PRO A 70 5.00 2.38 -2.64
CA PRO A 70 4.43 3.16 -3.74
C PRO A 70 5.44 3.35 -4.88
N ASN A 71 5.00 3.10 -6.11
CA ASN A 71 5.80 3.26 -7.33
C ASN A 71 4.89 3.56 -8.54
N ASN A 72 4.66 4.84 -8.82
CA ASN A 72 3.78 5.30 -9.89
C ASN A 72 4.15 4.74 -11.27
N VAL A 73 3.17 4.14 -11.95
CA VAL A 73 3.30 3.81 -13.38
C VAL A 73 3.07 5.05 -14.24
N HIS A 74 2.04 5.83 -13.92
CA HIS A 74 1.62 7.02 -14.65
C HIS A 74 1.94 8.32 -13.89
N PRO A 75 2.14 9.45 -14.61
CA PRO A 75 2.26 10.75 -13.95
C PRO A 75 0.99 11.08 -13.15
N PRO A 76 1.08 11.77 -12.01
CA PRO A 76 -0.10 12.17 -11.26
C PRO A 76 -0.94 13.20 -12.03
N THR A 77 -2.26 13.16 -11.90
CA THR A 77 -3.20 14.14 -12.50
C THR A 77 -3.37 15.41 -11.65
N ASN A 78 -2.88 15.38 -10.40
CA ASN A 78 -2.96 16.47 -9.43
C ASN A 78 -1.68 16.54 -8.59
N ARG A 79 -1.72 17.29 -7.48
CA ARG A 79 -0.67 17.22 -6.44
C ARG A 79 -0.52 15.78 -5.97
N TYR A 80 0.71 15.30 -6.02
CA TYR A 80 1.05 13.93 -5.65
C TYR A 80 1.36 13.80 -4.16
N HIS A 81 0.81 12.77 -3.54
CA HIS A 81 1.24 12.26 -2.25
C HIS A 81 1.85 10.86 -2.45
N TRP A 82 2.85 10.49 -1.65
CA TRP A 82 3.51 9.19 -1.81
C TRP A 82 2.54 7.99 -1.62
N PHE A 83 1.38 8.16 -0.98
CA PHE A 83 0.37 7.12 -0.84
C PHE A 83 -0.37 6.81 -2.15
N ASP A 84 -0.29 7.69 -3.15
CA ASP A 84 -0.99 7.55 -4.44
C ASP A 84 -0.28 6.58 -5.40
N GLY A 85 0.98 6.21 -5.14
CA GLY A 85 1.75 5.36 -6.04
C GLY A 85 1.22 3.93 -6.09
N ASP A 86 1.25 3.32 -7.28
CA ASP A 86 0.90 1.91 -7.47
C ASP A 86 1.79 1.01 -6.62
N GLY A 87 1.25 -0.08 -6.07
CA GLY A 87 2.05 -1.02 -5.28
C GLY A 87 3.10 -1.70 -6.14
N MET A 88 4.37 -1.60 -5.74
CA MET A 88 5.45 -2.42 -6.28
C MET A 88 6.10 -3.20 -5.15
N VAL A 89 6.10 -4.52 -5.31
CA VAL A 89 6.69 -5.44 -4.36
C VAL A 89 8.08 -5.82 -4.83
N HIS A 90 9.04 -5.74 -3.91
CA HIS A 90 10.41 -6.22 -4.08
C HIS A 90 10.62 -7.42 -3.16
N ALA A 91 11.29 -8.45 -3.65
CA ALA A 91 11.66 -9.60 -2.84
C ALA A 91 13.11 -10.02 -3.08
N VAL A 92 13.76 -10.43 -1.99
CA VAL A 92 15.02 -11.17 -2.01
C VAL A 92 14.77 -12.52 -1.36
N TRP A 93 14.99 -13.61 -2.09
CA TRP A 93 14.90 -14.97 -1.56
C TRP A 93 16.29 -15.50 -1.25
N PHE A 94 16.40 -16.20 -0.13
CA PHE A 94 17.63 -16.80 0.38
C PHE A 94 17.49 -18.32 0.46
N GLY A 95 18.55 -19.05 0.12
CA GLY A 95 18.63 -20.49 0.29
C GLY A 95 19.99 -21.03 -0.13
N ASP A 96 20.52 -22.01 0.60
CA ASP A 96 21.79 -22.69 0.30
C ASP A 96 22.99 -21.75 0.08
N GLY A 97 23.04 -20.65 0.83
CA GLY A 97 24.09 -19.63 0.70
C GLY A 97 23.98 -18.74 -0.55
N ARG A 98 22.83 -18.75 -1.23
CA ARG A 98 22.54 -17.96 -2.43
C ARG A 98 21.39 -16.98 -2.19
N ALA A 99 21.32 -15.96 -3.04
CA ALA A 99 20.20 -15.03 -3.07
C ALA A 99 19.74 -14.74 -4.50
N ARG A 100 18.42 -14.55 -4.66
CA ARG A 100 17.79 -14.08 -5.91
C ARG A 100 16.86 -12.90 -5.64
N TYR A 101 16.61 -12.07 -6.63
CA TYR A 101 15.78 -10.88 -6.52
C TYR A 101 14.71 -10.80 -7.61
N ALA A 102 13.58 -10.20 -7.27
CA ALA A 102 12.63 -9.71 -8.26
C ALA A 102 11.82 -8.52 -7.72
N ASN A 103 11.31 -7.69 -8.62
CA ASN A 103 10.26 -6.72 -8.33
C ASN A 103 9.11 -6.83 -9.32
N ARG A 104 7.88 -6.66 -8.84
CA ARG A 104 6.65 -6.67 -9.65
C ARG A 104 5.69 -5.59 -9.18
N TRP A 105 5.01 -4.96 -10.11
CA TRP A 105 3.81 -4.19 -9.78
C TRP A 105 2.69 -5.14 -9.35
N VAL A 106 1.96 -4.74 -8.32
CA VAL A 106 0.69 -5.36 -7.98
C VAL A 106 -0.32 -4.93 -9.02
N ARG A 107 -0.81 -5.89 -9.82
CA ARG A 107 -1.77 -5.65 -10.92
C ARG A 107 -3.18 -5.46 -10.35
N THR A 108 -3.39 -4.34 -9.65
CA THR A 108 -4.70 -4.01 -9.09
C THR A 108 -5.71 -3.72 -10.20
N PRO A 109 -7.03 -3.89 -9.95
CA PRO A 109 -8.05 -3.48 -10.91
C PRO A 109 -7.98 -1.99 -11.28
N GLY A 110 -7.49 -1.14 -10.37
CA GLY A 110 -7.29 0.28 -10.64
C GLY A 110 -6.16 0.51 -11.66
N LEU A 111 -4.99 -0.08 -11.44
CA LEU A 111 -3.87 0.04 -12.37
C LEU A 111 -4.22 -0.52 -13.76
N ALA A 112 -4.84 -1.71 -13.81
CA ALA A 112 -5.26 -2.32 -15.07
C ALA A 112 -6.18 -1.40 -15.90
N LEU A 113 -7.06 -0.63 -15.24
CA LEU A 113 -7.96 0.30 -15.91
C LEU A 113 -7.24 1.56 -16.44
N GLU A 114 -6.24 2.07 -15.73
CA GLU A 114 -5.40 3.16 -16.25
C GLU A 114 -4.55 2.70 -17.43
N GLU A 115 -4.03 1.47 -17.40
CA GLU A 115 -3.34 0.86 -18.53
C GLU A 115 -4.26 0.70 -19.74
N GLU A 116 -5.50 0.22 -19.55
CA GLU A 116 -6.52 0.11 -20.61
C GLU A 116 -6.86 1.48 -21.23
N ARG A 117 -6.98 2.51 -20.40
CA ARG A 117 -7.29 3.88 -20.84
C ARG A 117 -6.07 4.66 -21.36
N GLY A 118 -4.87 4.11 -21.22
CA GLY A 118 -3.61 4.72 -21.65
C GLY A 118 -3.13 5.87 -20.77
N GLY A 119 -3.59 5.97 -19.52
CA GLY A 119 -3.18 7.05 -18.63
C GLY A 119 -3.95 7.15 -17.31
N PRO A 120 -3.51 8.06 -16.43
CA PRO A 120 -4.03 8.18 -15.07
C PRO A 120 -5.44 8.79 -15.05
N ILE A 121 -6.34 8.26 -14.21
CA ILE A 121 -7.71 8.77 -14.09
C ILE A 121 -8.11 9.20 -12.68
N TRP A 122 -7.41 8.72 -11.65
CA TRP A 122 -7.72 9.12 -10.27
C TRP A 122 -6.95 10.39 -9.86
N PRO A 123 -7.63 11.36 -9.21
CA PRO A 123 -6.99 12.60 -8.74
C PRO A 123 -5.95 12.46 -7.62
N GLY A 124 -5.90 11.28 -6.97
CA GLY A 124 -5.08 11.05 -5.78
C GLY A 124 -5.66 11.68 -4.50
N VAL A 125 -5.03 11.42 -3.37
CA VAL A 125 -5.54 11.75 -2.03
C VAL A 125 -5.53 13.25 -1.72
N LEU A 126 -4.69 14.01 -2.42
CA LEU A 126 -4.65 15.49 -2.36
C LEU A 126 -5.53 16.15 -3.44
N GLY A 127 -6.12 15.35 -4.34
CA GLY A 127 -7.06 15.79 -5.35
C GLY A 127 -8.50 15.88 -4.83
N PRO A 128 -9.41 16.48 -5.62
CA PRO A 128 -10.84 16.38 -5.34
C PRO A 128 -11.32 14.95 -5.58
N PHE A 129 -12.12 14.41 -4.65
CA PHE A 129 -12.73 13.09 -4.77
C PHE A 129 -13.86 13.13 -5.80
N ASP A 130 -13.84 12.18 -6.73
CA ASP A 130 -14.87 12.02 -7.75
C ASP A 130 -15.56 10.66 -7.59
N PHE A 131 -16.77 10.68 -7.03
CA PHE A 131 -17.58 9.48 -6.82
C PHE A 131 -18.18 8.89 -8.11
N GLY A 132 -18.04 9.59 -9.25
CA GLY A 132 -18.38 9.06 -10.58
C GLY A 132 -17.31 8.15 -11.17
N LEU A 133 -16.11 8.09 -10.55
CA LEU A 133 -15.03 7.25 -11.01
C LEU A 133 -15.31 5.75 -10.78
N PRO A 134 -14.82 4.88 -11.67
CA PRO A 134 -14.89 3.44 -11.50
C PRO A 134 -14.19 3.02 -10.21
N LEU A 135 -14.67 1.96 -9.55
CA LEU A 135 -14.09 1.37 -8.34
C LEU A 135 -14.06 2.27 -7.09
N GLY A 136 -14.50 3.52 -7.20
CA GLY A 136 -14.57 4.50 -6.13
C GLY A 136 -13.76 5.77 -6.40
N PRO A 137 -13.84 6.75 -5.48
CA PRO A 137 -13.23 8.07 -5.67
C PRO A 137 -11.70 8.06 -5.54
N LEU A 138 -11.12 6.98 -5.02
CA LEU A 138 -9.68 6.77 -4.91
C LEU A 138 -9.31 5.41 -5.52
N LYS A 139 -8.12 5.36 -6.12
CA LYS A 139 -7.50 4.14 -6.60
C LYS A 139 -6.96 3.33 -5.41
N ASP A 140 -7.42 2.09 -5.28
CA ASP A 140 -6.80 1.10 -4.40
C ASP A 140 -5.48 0.64 -5.04
N THR A 141 -4.36 1.05 -4.45
CA THR A 141 -3.02 0.82 -5.01
C THR A 141 -2.33 -0.41 -4.44
N ALA A 142 -2.88 -1.03 -3.39
CA ALA A 142 -2.29 -2.18 -2.71
C ALA A 142 -0.79 -1.98 -2.36
N ASN A 143 -0.39 -0.76 -1.98
CA ASN A 143 1.01 -0.35 -1.86
C ASN A 143 1.55 -0.29 -0.42
N THR A 144 0.73 -0.59 0.58
CA THR A 144 0.99 -0.16 1.96
C THR A 144 1.70 -1.24 2.76
N ASP A 145 1.19 -2.47 2.74
CA ASP A 145 1.74 -3.57 3.54
C ASP A 145 1.60 -4.90 2.79
N LEU A 146 2.25 -5.93 3.34
CA LEU A 146 2.15 -7.33 2.93
C LEU A 146 1.90 -8.20 4.15
N ILE A 147 0.99 -9.16 4.02
CA ILE A 147 0.76 -10.17 5.05
C ILE A 147 0.94 -11.57 4.48
N ALA A 148 1.63 -12.43 5.24
CA ALA A 148 1.71 -13.85 4.97
C ALA A 148 0.61 -14.56 5.78
N PHE A 149 -0.36 -15.16 5.10
CA PHE A 149 -1.52 -15.81 5.73
C PHE A 149 -1.88 -17.07 4.96
N ASP A 150 -1.97 -18.22 5.65
CA ASP A 150 -2.35 -19.51 5.07
C ASP A 150 -1.54 -19.88 3.80
N GLY A 151 -0.22 -19.67 3.84
CA GLY A 151 0.69 -19.92 2.71
C GLY A 151 0.60 -18.91 1.56
N ARG A 152 -0.24 -17.87 1.69
CA ARG A 152 -0.44 -16.81 0.70
C ARG A 152 0.38 -15.58 1.06
N LEU A 153 0.73 -14.79 0.05
CA LEU A 153 1.27 -13.44 0.20
C LEU A 153 0.20 -12.46 -0.28
N LEU A 154 -0.28 -11.58 0.60
CA LEU A 154 -1.36 -10.65 0.27
C LEU A 154 -0.88 -9.21 0.40
N ALA A 155 -1.07 -8.40 -0.65
CA ALA A 155 -0.80 -6.96 -0.65
C ALA A 155 -2.04 -6.18 -0.21
N LEU A 156 -1.85 -5.17 0.64
CA LEU A 156 -2.92 -4.42 1.28
C LEU A 156 -2.73 -2.91 1.10
N TRP A 157 -3.81 -2.15 1.33
CA TRP A 157 -3.86 -0.71 1.13
C TRP A 157 -4.37 0.02 2.38
N TYR A 158 -3.79 1.20 2.64
CA TYR A 158 -3.98 1.91 3.89
C TYR A 158 -5.43 2.28 4.16
N GLU A 159 -6.24 2.68 3.16
CA GLU A 159 -7.66 3.09 3.29
C GLU A 159 -8.66 1.92 3.47
N SER A 160 -8.20 0.76 3.93
CA SER A 160 -8.94 -0.51 3.87
C SER A 160 -9.24 -0.94 2.43
N GLY A 161 -8.27 -1.61 1.81
CA GLY A 161 -8.33 -2.06 0.42
C GLY A 161 -8.80 -3.50 0.23
N CYS A 162 -9.08 -3.84 -1.02
CA CYS A 162 -9.21 -5.23 -1.44
C CYS A 162 -7.83 -5.87 -1.51
N LEU A 163 -7.63 -6.94 -0.74
CA LEU A 163 -6.37 -7.68 -0.74
C LEU A 163 -6.09 -8.24 -2.13
N GLN A 164 -4.85 -8.10 -2.59
CA GLN A 164 -4.37 -8.74 -3.80
C GLN A 164 -3.42 -9.87 -3.43
N GLU A 165 -3.75 -11.09 -3.86
CA GLU A 165 -2.87 -12.23 -3.69
C GLU A 165 -1.75 -12.20 -4.71
N LEU A 166 -0.54 -12.47 -4.24
CA LEU A 166 0.67 -12.57 -5.02
C LEU A 166 1.24 -13.98 -4.89
N ASP A 167 1.79 -14.51 -5.97
CA ASP A 167 2.60 -15.72 -5.91
C ASP A 167 3.87 -15.42 -5.09
N PRO A 168 4.12 -16.11 -3.95
CA PRO A 168 5.24 -15.79 -3.06
C PRO A 168 6.62 -16.13 -3.65
N ARG A 169 6.69 -16.82 -4.79
CA ARG A 169 7.93 -17.21 -5.45
C ARG A 169 8.27 -16.29 -6.63
N THR A 170 7.27 -15.72 -7.29
CA THR A 170 7.43 -14.93 -8.52
C THR A 170 6.94 -13.48 -8.40
N LEU A 171 6.15 -13.17 -7.37
CA LEU A 171 5.42 -11.92 -7.16
C LEU A 171 4.35 -11.62 -8.21
N ALA A 172 4.00 -12.59 -9.06
CA ALA A 172 2.89 -12.43 -10.00
C ALA A 172 1.58 -12.22 -9.24
N THR A 173 0.78 -11.23 -9.64
CA THR A 173 -0.55 -11.02 -9.06
C THR A 173 -1.50 -12.13 -9.50
N LEU A 174 -2.02 -12.89 -8.53
CA LEU A 174 -2.97 -13.97 -8.74
C LEU A 174 -4.42 -13.46 -8.76
N GLY A 175 -4.65 -12.27 -8.21
CA GLY A 175 -5.94 -11.58 -8.22
C GLY A 175 -6.43 -11.26 -6.80
N PRO A 176 -7.69 -10.85 -6.66
CA PRO A 176 -8.23 -10.44 -5.36
C PRO A 176 -8.48 -11.64 -4.43
N PHE A 177 -8.01 -11.55 -3.19
CA PHE A 177 -8.32 -12.53 -2.14
C PHE A 177 -9.62 -12.16 -1.43
N ARG A 178 -10.65 -13.02 -1.57
CA ARG A 178 -12.02 -12.79 -1.07
C ARG A 178 -12.63 -14.06 -0.47
N PRO A 179 -12.19 -14.49 0.72
CA PRO A 179 -12.84 -15.59 1.41
C PRO A 179 -14.26 -15.18 1.81
N ASP A 180 -15.17 -16.15 1.86
CA ASP A 180 -16.55 -15.93 2.25
C ASP A 180 -16.63 -15.31 3.67
N GLY A 181 -17.55 -14.37 3.86
CA GLY A 181 -17.76 -13.70 5.15
C GLY A 181 -16.83 -12.52 5.46
N LEU A 182 -15.65 -12.42 4.82
CA LEU A 182 -14.77 -11.25 4.94
C LEU A 182 -15.39 -10.06 4.19
N PRO A 183 -15.37 -8.82 4.71
CA PRO A 183 -16.06 -7.67 4.10
C PRO A 183 -15.45 -7.19 2.77
N GLY A 184 -14.47 -7.91 2.22
CA GLY A 184 -13.78 -7.61 0.96
C GLY A 184 -12.84 -6.41 0.99
N ARG A 185 -12.87 -5.60 2.06
CA ARG A 185 -11.97 -4.48 2.32
C ARG A 185 -11.54 -4.49 3.78
N ILE A 186 -10.24 -4.61 4.04
CA ILE A 186 -9.67 -4.58 5.40
C ILE A 186 -8.41 -3.71 5.43
N SER A 187 -8.05 -3.25 6.62
CA SER A 187 -6.88 -2.43 6.87
C SER A 187 -5.59 -3.14 6.49
N ALA A 188 -4.62 -2.36 6.00
CA ALA A 188 -3.29 -2.83 5.67
C ALA A 188 -2.55 -3.48 6.85
N HIS A 189 -2.84 -3.04 8.07
CA HIS A 189 -2.20 -3.57 9.27
C HIS A 189 -3.06 -4.58 10.03
N SER A 190 -3.75 -5.44 9.30
CA SER A 190 -4.26 -6.70 9.85
C SER A 190 -3.10 -7.59 10.31
N LYS A 191 -3.32 -8.49 11.27
CA LYS A 191 -2.27 -9.31 11.90
C LYS A 191 -2.61 -10.79 11.75
N VAL A 192 -1.59 -11.64 11.60
CA VAL A 192 -1.76 -13.10 11.75
C VAL A 192 -1.24 -13.49 13.12
N ASP A 193 -2.06 -14.18 13.90
CA ASP A 193 -1.63 -14.77 15.17
C ASP A 193 -0.73 -15.99 14.87
N PRO A 194 0.54 -15.99 15.28
CA PRO A 194 1.45 -17.11 14.99
C PRO A 194 1.12 -18.39 15.76
N ALA A 195 0.35 -18.32 16.84
CA ALA A 195 -0.04 -19.48 17.65
C ALA A 195 -1.28 -20.19 17.08
N THR A 196 -2.24 -19.45 16.53
CA THR A 196 -3.51 -19.99 16.04
C THR A 196 -3.60 -20.03 14.51
N GLY A 197 -2.80 -19.22 13.82
CA GLY A 197 -2.89 -19.01 12.37
C GLY A 197 -4.08 -18.13 11.96
N GLU A 198 -4.78 -17.51 12.91
CA GLU A 198 -5.94 -16.66 12.63
C GLU A 198 -5.51 -15.30 12.04
N LEU A 199 -6.27 -14.81 11.06
CA LEU A 199 -6.16 -13.45 10.55
C LEU A 199 -7.06 -12.52 11.37
N ILE A 200 -6.44 -11.69 12.20
CA ILE A 200 -7.08 -10.63 12.97
C ILE A 200 -7.12 -9.37 12.11
N TRP A 201 -8.32 -8.90 11.79
CA TRP A 201 -8.52 -7.79 10.88
C TRP A 201 -9.43 -6.72 11.47
N PHE A 202 -9.29 -5.52 10.92
CA PHE A 202 -10.25 -4.45 11.09
C PHE A 202 -10.43 -3.73 9.76
N SER A 203 -11.55 -3.05 9.60
CA SER A 203 -11.77 -2.15 8.48
C SER A 203 -12.35 -0.84 8.98
N TYR A 204 -12.10 0.24 8.25
CA TYR A 204 -12.62 1.55 8.59
C TYR A 204 -13.01 2.33 7.34
N GLY A 205 -13.87 3.34 7.48
CA GLY A 205 -14.31 4.15 6.34
C GLY A 205 -15.24 5.29 6.73
N ASP A 206 -15.77 5.98 5.72
CA ASP A 206 -16.52 7.23 5.89
C ASP A 206 -18.02 7.06 6.13
N ARG A 207 -18.51 5.82 6.21
CA ARG A 207 -19.94 5.49 6.41
C ARG A 207 -20.10 4.51 7.56
N ALA A 208 -21.19 4.65 8.32
CA ALA A 208 -21.56 3.73 9.38
C ALA A 208 -21.57 2.27 8.86
N PRO A 209 -21.02 1.29 9.62
CA PRO A 209 -20.59 1.38 11.03
C PRO A 209 -19.24 2.05 11.29
N TYR A 210 -18.61 2.70 10.31
CA TYR A 210 -17.31 3.42 10.36
C TYR A 210 -16.09 2.56 10.67
N MET A 211 -16.23 1.55 11.53
CA MET A 211 -15.21 0.58 11.84
C MET A 211 -15.84 -0.79 12.11
N ARG A 212 -15.19 -1.83 11.63
CA ARG A 212 -15.49 -3.23 11.95
C ARG A 212 -14.24 -3.94 12.41
N TYR A 213 -14.40 -4.92 13.27
CA TYR A 213 -13.36 -5.83 13.71
C TYR A 213 -13.77 -7.26 13.42
N GLY A 214 -12.81 -8.11 13.13
CA GLY A 214 -13.06 -9.54 13.06
C GLY A 214 -11.82 -10.41 13.05
N VAL A 215 -12.08 -11.70 13.05
CA VAL A 215 -11.09 -12.76 13.00
C VAL A 215 -11.54 -13.74 11.93
N LEU A 216 -10.64 -14.07 11.00
CA LEU A 216 -10.80 -15.15 10.05
C LEU A 216 -9.95 -16.32 10.53
N ALA A 217 -10.60 -17.42 10.89
CA ALA A 217 -9.95 -18.64 11.33
C ALA A 217 -9.40 -19.46 10.14
N PRO A 218 -8.42 -20.37 10.38
CA PRO A 218 -7.87 -21.23 9.33
C PRO A 218 -8.90 -22.14 8.64
N ASP A 219 -10.02 -22.44 9.29
CA ASP A 219 -11.13 -23.22 8.73
C ASP A 219 -12.08 -22.41 7.84
N GLY A 220 -11.82 -21.11 7.67
CA GLY A 220 -12.64 -20.18 6.90
C GLY A 220 -13.73 -19.48 7.71
N THR A 221 -13.90 -19.79 9.00
CA THR A 221 -14.90 -19.15 9.86
C THR A 221 -14.55 -17.68 10.08
N VAL A 222 -15.51 -16.78 9.85
CA VAL A 222 -15.35 -15.34 10.11
C VAL A 222 -16.21 -14.92 11.29
N HIS A 223 -15.55 -14.52 12.38
CA HIS A 223 -16.17 -13.81 13.50
C HIS A 223 -16.00 -12.31 13.28
N ARG A 224 -17.07 -11.52 13.45
CA ARG A 224 -16.99 -10.05 13.28
C ARG A 224 -17.97 -9.30 14.16
N THR A 225 -17.61 -8.06 14.47
CA THR A 225 -18.49 -7.09 15.14
C THR A 225 -18.30 -5.70 14.55
N ASP A 226 -19.38 -4.92 14.53
CA ASP A 226 -19.31 -3.49 14.28
C ASP A 226 -18.81 -2.79 15.56
N ILE A 227 -18.05 -1.71 15.39
CA ILE A 227 -17.54 -0.89 16.49
C ILE A 227 -18.30 0.44 16.49
N THR A 228 -19.02 0.72 17.57
CA THR A 228 -19.77 1.98 17.70
C THR A 228 -18.81 3.15 17.85
N LEU A 229 -18.78 4.01 16.83
CA LEU A 229 -18.03 5.27 16.82
C LEU A 229 -18.97 6.43 16.49
N PRO A 230 -18.73 7.64 17.03
CA PRO A 230 -19.58 8.80 16.75
C PRO A 230 -19.38 9.36 15.33
N GLY A 231 -18.40 8.85 14.58
CA GLY A 231 -18.12 9.27 13.21
C GLY A 231 -16.95 8.49 12.61
N PRO A 232 -16.55 8.82 11.36
CA PRO A 232 -15.42 8.17 10.71
C PRO A 232 -14.12 8.45 11.47
N ARG A 233 -13.25 7.43 11.50
CA ARG A 233 -11.90 7.46 12.08
C ARG A 233 -10.89 6.90 11.10
N ARG A 234 -9.62 7.27 11.31
CA ARG A 234 -8.49 6.85 10.47
C ARG A 234 -7.37 6.15 11.27
N PRO A 235 -7.66 5.10 12.05
CA PRO A 235 -6.59 4.33 12.65
C PRO A 235 -5.84 3.57 11.58
N HIS A 236 -4.53 3.77 11.53
CA HIS A 236 -3.68 3.05 10.61
C HIS A 236 -3.45 1.60 11.06
N ASP A 237 -3.22 1.41 12.35
CA ASP A 237 -2.78 0.14 12.95
C ASP A 237 -3.64 -0.26 14.16
N LEU A 238 -3.50 -1.52 14.58
CA LEU A 238 -4.11 -2.12 15.76
C LEU A 238 -3.05 -2.84 16.62
N GLY A 239 -3.28 -2.93 17.93
CA GLY A 239 -2.46 -3.73 18.84
C GLY A 239 -3.11 -5.08 19.13
N VAL A 240 -2.34 -6.17 19.19
CA VAL A 240 -2.85 -7.51 19.55
C VAL A 240 -2.06 -8.08 20.72
N THR A 241 -2.77 -8.72 21.65
CA THR A 241 -2.23 -9.52 22.75
C THR A 241 -2.97 -10.86 22.79
N PRO A 242 -2.51 -11.85 23.57
CA PRO A 242 -3.20 -13.14 23.68
C PRO A 242 -4.67 -13.08 24.14
N ARG A 243 -5.14 -11.93 24.66
CA ARG A 243 -6.51 -11.78 25.20
C ARG A 243 -7.26 -10.55 24.68
N PHE A 244 -6.59 -9.64 23.98
CA PHE A 244 -7.17 -8.37 23.58
C PHE A 244 -6.66 -7.92 22.22
N SER A 245 -7.58 -7.43 21.41
CA SER A 245 -7.29 -6.57 20.26
C SER A 245 -7.61 -5.13 20.63
N ILE A 246 -6.68 -4.22 20.38
CA ILE A 246 -6.74 -2.81 20.74
C ILE A 246 -6.90 -2.02 19.44
N LEU A 247 -8.10 -1.44 19.27
CA LEU A 247 -8.43 -0.56 18.15
C LEU A 247 -8.32 0.89 18.60
N HIS A 248 -7.72 1.72 17.77
CA HIS A 248 -7.45 3.11 18.13
C HIS A 248 -8.55 4.04 17.62
N ASP A 249 -9.15 4.80 18.53
CA ASP A 249 -10.02 5.93 18.21
C ASP A 249 -9.19 7.23 18.22
N PHE A 250 -8.41 7.47 17.17
CA PHE A 250 -7.48 8.62 17.10
C PHE A 250 -8.13 9.91 16.58
N PRO A 251 -7.62 11.10 16.97
CA PRO A 251 -8.22 12.40 16.67
C PRO A 251 -7.89 12.94 15.27
N VAL A 252 -7.73 12.06 14.28
CA VAL A 252 -7.53 12.44 12.87
C VAL A 252 -8.84 12.32 12.12
N PHE A 253 -9.34 13.46 11.65
CA PHE A 253 -10.62 13.59 10.95
C PHE A 253 -10.44 14.34 9.64
N PHE A 254 -11.45 14.33 8.78
CA PHE A 254 -11.50 15.21 7.62
C PHE A 254 -12.58 16.27 7.81
N ASP A 255 -12.26 17.51 7.45
CA ASP A 255 -13.22 18.63 7.49
C ASP A 255 -14.41 18.36 6.54
N PRO A 256 -15.62 18.12 7.08
CA PRO A 256 -16.79 17.82 6.26
C PRO A 256 -17.26 19.03 5.44
N GLU A 257 -17.09 20.25 5.93
CA GLU A 257 -17.51 21.46 5.21
C GLU A 257 -16.60 21.73 4.03
N THR A 258 -15.28 21.59 4.22
CA THR A 258 -14.32 21.72 3.13
C THR A 258 -14.50 20.59 2.10
N PHE A 259 -14.79 19.36 2.55
CA PHE A 259 -15.09 18.26 1.64
C PHE A 259 -16.34 18.55 0.81
N ALA A 260 -17.44 18.99 1.44
CA ALA A 260 -18.68 19.33 0.74
C ALA A 260 -18.51 20.46 -0.29
N ARG A 261 -17.67 21.46 0.02
CA ARG A 261 -17.42 22.61 -0.86
C ARG A 261 -16.46 22.32 -2.01
N THR A 262 -15.46 21.47 -1.80
CA THR A 262 -14.30 21.36 -2.72
C THR A 262 -14.04 19.95 -3.25
N GLY A 263 -14.69 18.94 -2.68
CA GLY A 263 -14.36 17.53 -2.89
C GLY A 263 -13.02 17.09 -2.29
N LYS A 264 -12.24 17.99 -1.68
CA LYS A 264 -10.91 17.67 -1.13
C LYS A 264 -11.01 17.32 0.34
N ARG A 265 -10.20 16.35 0.76
CA ARG A 265 -10.03 16.01 2.17
C ARG A 265 -8.91 16.83 2.77
N ILE A 266 -9.23 17.60 3.81
CA ILE A 266 -8.25 18.31 4.61
C ILE A 266 -8.26 17.69 6.00
N PRO A 267 -7.12 17.13 6.47
CA PRO A 267 -7.07 16.55 7.80
C PRO A 267 -7.21 17.64 8.85
N LEU A 268 -8.08 17.40 9.82
CA LEU A 268 -8.21 18.17 11.05
C LEU A 268 -7.57 17.36 12.18
N PHE A 269 -6.78 18.05 13.00
CA PHE A 269 -6.28 17.51 14.25
C PHE A 269 -7.00 18.22 15.39
N HIS A 270 -7.83 17.48 16.12
CA HIS A 270 -8.38 17.98 17.38
C HIS A 270 -7.30 17.80 18.44
N ARG A 271 -6.76 18.91 18.94
CA ARG A 271 -5.66 18.92 19.91
C ARG A 271 -6.11 18.46 21.31
N ASP A 272 -7.42 18.34 21.52
CA ASP A 272 -8.07 18.22 22.82
C ASP A 272 -8.80 16.87 22.93
#